data_AF-A0A2J8A3Y8-F1
#
_entry.id   AF-A0A2J8A3Y8-F1
#
_cell.length_a   1.000
_cell.length_b   1.000
_cell.length_c   1.000
_cell.angle_alpha   90.00
_cell.angle_beta   90.00
_cell.angle_gamma   90.00
#
_symmetry.space_group_name_H-M   'P 1'
#
loop_
_entity.id
_entity.type
_entity.pdbx_description
1 polymer ?
#
loop_
_entity_poly.entity_id
_entity_poly.type
_entity_poly.pdbx_seq_one_letter_code
_entity_poly.pdbx_strand_id
1 'polypeptide(L)' 'MRLRARTWLTFGQLCGAEGLRAGMDDGGALGPPDYLALCGRFRQLFVSGVPQLGPAQRDEARRLVTLLDVAYEH' A
#
# COMPACT_ATOMS: atom_id res chain seq x y z
N MET A 1 12.97 1.96 -24.65
CA MET A 1 13.27 2.09 -23.22
C MET A 1 11.95 2.35 -22.48
N ARG A 2 11.27 1.31 -21.95
CA ARG A 2 9.97 1.46 -21.29
C ARG A 2 10.18 2.10 -19.92
N LEU A 3 9.67 3.31 -19.70
CA LEU A 3 9.57 3.91 -18.37
C LEU A 3 8.85 2.92 -17.45
N ARG A 4 9.53 2.38 -16.44
CA ARG A 4 8.89 1.53 -15.44
C ARG A 4 7.86 2.38 -14.68
N ALA A 5 6.62 1.90 -14.61
CA ALA A 5 5.51 2.64 -14.04
C ALA A 5 5.79 3.03 -12.57
N ARG A 6 5.45 4.27 -12.23
CA ARG A 6 5.44 4.81 -10.87
C ARG A 6 3.98 5.00 -10.48
N THR A 7 3.67 4.84 -9.20
CA THR A 7 2.30 5.07 -8.71
C THR A 7 2.31 5.87 -7.42
N TRP A 8 1.21 6.58 -7.18
CA TRP A 8 0.96 7.37 -5.98
C TRP A 8 -0.30 6.82 -5.30
N LEU A 9 -0.20 6.48 -4.02
CA LEU A 9 -1.27 5.89 -3.23
C LEU A 9 -1.37 6.60 -1.87
N THR A 10 -2.53 6.55 -1.24
CA THR A 10 -2.71 7.01 0.15
C THR A 10 -2.36 5.88 1.12
N PHE A 11 -2.06 6.25 2.36
CA PHE A 11 -1.93 5.29 3.45
C PHE A 11 -3.24 4.50 3.66
N GLY A 12 -4.39 5.16 3.55
CA GLY A 12 -5.70 4.51 3.71
C GLY A 12 -5.95 3.44 2.65
N GLN A 13 -5.49 3.66 1.42
CA GLN A 13 -5.56 2.70 0.31
C GLN A 13 -4.64 1.50 0.47
N LEU A 14 -3.49 1.69 1.10
CA LEU A 14 -2.50 0.63 1.27
C LEU A 14 -2.74 -0.16 2.54
N CYS A 15 -2.94 0.52 3.66
CA CYS A 15 -2.93 -0.07 4.99
C CYS A 15 -4.28 0.07 5.70
N GLY A 16 -5.19 0.91 5.23
CA GLY A 16 -6.50 1.16 5.83
C GLY A 16 -7.62 0.35 5.17
N ALA A 17 -8.84 0.91 5.22
CA ALA A 17 -10.04 0.32 4.62
C ALA A 17 -10.47 1.02 3.33
N GLU A 18 -9.70 2.00 2.84
CA GLU A 18 -10.07 2.74 1.63
C GLU A 18 -9.89 1.86 0.40
N GLY A 19 -10.82 1.96 -0.55
CA GLY A 19 -10.65 1.38 -1.88
C GLY A 19 -9.62 2.12 -2.72
N LEU A 20 -9.02 1.41 -3.67
CA LEU A 20 -8.03 1.97 -4.60
C LEU A 20 -8.66 3.00 -5.53
N ARG A 21 -9.97 2.93 -5.79
CA ARG A 21 -10.72 3.88 -6.62
C ARG A 21 -12.14 4.09 -6.09
N ALA A 22 -12.41 5.30 -5.60
CA ALA A 22 -13.74 5.70 -5.11
C ALA A 22 -14.85 5.35 -6.12
N GLY A 23 -15.83 4.54 -5.68
CA GLY A 23 -16.98 4.11 -6.49
C GLY A 23 -16.70 2.97 -7.48
N MET A 24 -15.48 2.42 -7.51
CA MET A 24 -15.10 1.28 -8.36
C MET A 24 -14.89 0.00 -7.56
N ASP A 25 -14.42 0.11 -6.32
CA ASP A 25 -14.18 -1.02 -5.43
C ASP A 25 -14.75 -0.79 -4.03
N ASP A 26 -15.19 -1.91 -3.42
CA ASP A 26 -15.79 -1.98 -2.08
C ASP A 26 -14.79 -1.59 -0.96
N GLY A 27 -13.52 -1.44 -1.34
CA GLY A 27 -12.40 -1.25 -0.44
C GLY A 27 -12.00 -2.52 0.30
N GLY A 28 -11.15 -2.34 1.31
CA GLY A 28 -10.66 -3.44 2.13
C GLY A 28 -9.15 -3.41 2.32
N ALA A 29 -8.73 -4.03 3.42
CA ALA A 29 -7.31 -4.09 3.77
C ALA A 29 -6.54 -4.98 2.80
N LEU A 30 -5.46 -4.45 2.21
CA LEU A 30 -4.56 -5.22 1.36
C LEU A 30 -3.73 -6.22 2.18
N GLY A 31 -3.52 -7.40 1.59
CA GLY A 31 -2.71 -8.47 2.13
C GLY A 31 -1.31 -8.57 1.51
N PRO A 32 -0.45 -9.47 2.03
CA PRO A 32 0.88 -9.70 1.47
C PRO A 32 0.90 -10.01 -0.05
N PRO A 33 -0.01 -10.84 -0.62
CA PRO A 33 -0.03 -11.09 -2.06
C PRO A 33 -0.28 -9.82 -2.89
N ASP A 34 -1.10 -8.90 -2.39
CA ASP A 34 -1.40 -7.64 -3.08
C ASP A 34 -0.18 -6.72 -3.11
N TYR A 35 0.57 -6.65 -2.01
CA TYR A 35 1.82 -5.89 -1.96
C TYR A 35 2.89 -6.45 -2.89
N LEU A 36 3.00 -7.78 -3.01
CA LEU A 36 3.90 -8.42 -3.98
C LEU A 36 3.51 -8.05 -5.41
N ALA A 37 2.20 -8.12 -5.74
CA ALA A 37 1.71 -7.71 -7.05
C ALA A 37 1.98 -6.21 -7.33
N LEU A 38 1.81 -5.34 -6.33
CA LEU A 38 2.12 -3.91 -6.42
C LEU A 38 3.61 -3.67 -6.70
N CYS A 39 4.50 -4.28 -5.92
CA CYS A 39 5.95 -4.11 -6.07
C CYS A 39 6.49 -4.74 -7.36
N GLY A 40 5.89 -5.86 -7.81
CA GLY A 40 6.19 -6.45 -9.11
C GLY A 40 5.73 -5.59 -10.29
N ARG A 41 4.63 -4.83 -10.12
CA ARG A 41 4.06 -3.98 -11.18
C ARG A 41 4.70 -2.60 -11.27
N PHE A 42 5.00 -1.99 -10.14
CA PHE A 42 5.48 -0.62 -10.02
C PHE A 42 6.85 -0.58 -9.36
N ARG A 43 7.81 0.10 -9.98
CA ARG A 43 9.17 0.19 -9.44
C ARG A 43 9.30 1.19 -8.30
N GLN A 44 8.39 2.15 -8.23
CA GLN A 44 8.40 3.23 -7.25
C GLN A 44 6.98 3.47 -6.78
N LEU A 45 6.80 3.35 -5.48
CA LEU A 45 5.56 3.60 -4.76
C LEU A 45 5.74 4.90 -3.97
N PHE A 46 4.92 5.89 -4.25
CA PHE A 46 4.82 7.10 -3.43
C PHE A 46 3.60 6.96 -2.53
N VAL A 47 3.81 7.10 -1.21
CA VAL A 47 2.74 6.98 -0.22
C VAL A 47 2.51 8.34 0.43
N SER A 48 1.24 8.74 0.50
CA SER A 48 0.81 10.02 1.07
C SER A 48 -0.17 9.84 2.23
N GLY A 49 -0.26 10.84 3.11
CA GLY A 49 -1.21 10.80 4.22
C GLY A 49 -0.90 9.76 5.28
N VAL A 50 0.37 9.39 5.47
CA VAL A 50 0.80 8.48 6.54
C VAL A 50 0.57 9.17 7.90
N PRO A 51 -0.32 8.66 8.76
CA PRO A 51 -0.60 9.28 10.06
C PRO A 51 0.48 8.92 11.09
N GLN A 52 0.44 9.59 12.24
CA GLN A 52 1.16 9.11 13.42
C GLN A 52 0.44 7.86 13.96
N LEU A 53 1.08 6.69 13.81
CA LEU A 53 0.51 5.41 14.23
C LEU A 53 0.61 5.25 15.75
N GLY A 54 -0.53 5.08 16.39
CA GLY A 54 -0.64 4.79 17.81
C GLY A 54 -1.09 3.34 18.07
N PRO A 55 -1.26 2.96 19.35
CA PRO A 55 -1.69 1.61 19.73
C PRO A 55 -3.06 1.19 19.17
N ALA A 56 -3.90 2.14 18.76
CA ALA A 56 -5.19 1.84 18.14
C ALA A 56 -5.06 1.36 16.68
N GLN A 57 -4.00 1.76 15.98
CA GLN A 57 -3.76 1.43 14.56
C GLN A 57 -2.76 0.28 14.38
N ARG A 58 -2.83 -0.74 15.26
CA ARG A 58 -1.87 -1.87 15.25
C ARG A 58 -1.93 -2.68 13.97
N ASP A 59 -3.14 -2.87 13.42
CA ASP A 59 -3.32 -3.67 12.21
C ASP A 59 -2.78 -2.92 10.98
N GLU A 60 -3.06 -1.62 10.87
CA GLU A 60 -2.53 -0.75 9.83
C GLU A 60 -0.99 -0.65 9.93
N ALA A 61 -0.44 -0.55 11.14
CA ALA A 61 1.00 -0.53 11.36
C ALA A 61 1.65 -1.84 10.91
N ARG A 62 1.05 -3.00 11.23
CA ARG A 62 1.55 -4.30 10.78
C ARG A 62 1.53 -4.42 9.26
N ARG A 63 0.47 -3.94 8.61
CA ARG A 63 0.35 -3.91 7.15
C ARG A 63 1.42 -3.02 6.51
N LEU A 64 1.69 -1.84 7.09
CA LEU A 64 2.76 -0.97 6.63
C LEU A 64 4.12 -1.67 6.71
N VAL A 65 4.42 -2.35 7.82
CA VAL A 65 5.67 -3.12 7.96
C VAL A 65 5.73 -4.22 6.90
N THR A 66 4.67 -4.99 6.70
CA THR A 66 4.62 -6.04 5.67
C THR A 66 4.83 -5.47 4.26
N LEU A 67 4.23 -4.32 3.93
CA LEU A 67 4.46 -3.64 2.65
C LEU A 67 5.94 -3.24 2.49
N LEU A 68 6.56 -2.70 3.54
CA LEU A 68 7.97 -2.31 3.51
C LEU A 68 8.87 -3.53 3.33
N ASP A 69 8.63 -4.62 4.08
CA ASP A 69 9.38 -5.86 3.95
C ASP A 69 9.35 -6.37 2.50
N VAL A 70 8.14 -6.45 1.92
CA VAL A 70 7.95 -6.83 0.52
C VAL A 70 8.66 -5.87 -0.44
N ALA A 71 8.58 -4.56 -0.20
CA ALA A 71 9.20 -3.56 -1.07
C ALA A 71 10.74 -3.56 -0.99
N TYR A 72 11.32 -3.95 0.14
CA TYR A 72 12.78 -4.05 0.31
C TYR A 72 13.35 -5.36 -0.25
N GLU A 73 12.56 -6.44 -0.24
CA GLU A 73 12.98 -7.74 -0.77
C GLU A 73 12.82 -7.87 -2.30
N HIS A 74 12.05 -6.99 -2.94
CA HIS A 74 11.64 -7.09 -4.35
C HIS A 74 12.43 -6.22 -5.32
#